data_AF-A0A367ZSR2-F1
#
_entry.id   AF-A0A367ZSR2-F1
#
_cell.length_a   1.000
_cell.length_b   1.000
_cell.length_c   1.000
_cell.angle_alpha   90.00
_cell.angle_beta   90.00
_cell.angle_gamma   90.00
#
_symmetry.space_group_name_H-M   'P 1'
#
loop_
_entity.id
_entity.type
_entity.pdbx_description
1 polymer ?
#
loop_
_entity_poly.entity_id
_entity_poly.type
_entity_poly.pdbx_seq_one_letter_code
_entity_poly.pdbx_strand_id
1 'polypeptide(L)'
;MKAHKEKLRVIIYTPHHRIKGEVHLYENSRLTDILNADTATKDFLPVTNVSVTDLRDQSTSEVGFLSINRKFIELVLEDDEAIALDKAKEMIAKRKFTEALQFATRAVKASPSNAEAHYYYGFCLAKTNDLKGARAAFEKCLKLRPEPAIAHQAEEALHTLGS
;
A
#
# COMPACT_ATOMS: atom_id res chain seq x y z
N MET A 1 -10.04 28.11 8.90
CA MET A 1 -9.51 26.80 9.33
C MET A 1 -9.45 25.87 8.13
N LYS A 2 -8.27 25.50 7.63
CA LYS A 2 -8.16 24.43 6.62
C LYS A 2 -8.34 23.11 7.36
N ALA A 3 -9.44 22.42 7.10
CA ALA A 3 -9.64 21.07 7.64
C ALA A 3 -8.49 20.18 7.16
N HIS A 4 -7.80 19.51 8.09
CA HIS A 4 -6.76 18.55 7.75
C HIS A 4 -7.45 17.34 7.10
N LYS A 5 -7.06 17.02 5.87
CA LYS A 5 -7.58 15.84 5.16
C LYS A 5 -6.56 14.72 5.29
N GLU A 6 -6.99 13.58 5.81
CA GLU A 6 -6.17 12.38 5.84
C GLU A 6 -6.42 11.56 4.57
N LYS A 7 -5.36 10.96 4.04
CA LYS A 7 -5.44 10.08 2.88
C LYS A 7 -5.55 8.64 3.37
N LEU A 8 -6.65 7.97 3.03
CA LEU A 8 -6.82 6.55 3.30
C LEU A 8 -6.71 5.77 2.00
N ARG A 9 -5.77 4.82 1.95
CA ARG A 9 -5.69 3.88 0.83
C ARG A 9 -6.76 2.82 0.97
N VAL A 10 -7.53 2.65 -0.10
CA VAL A 10 -8.67 1.74 -0.13
C VAL A 10 -8.65 0.87 -1.38
N ILE A 11 -9.28 -0.30 -1.24
CA ILE A 11 -9.64 -1.19 -2.34
C ILE A 11 -11.16 -1.16 -2.43
N ILE A 12 -11.68 -0.74 -3.58
CA ILE A 12 -13.10 -0.63 -3.89
C ILE A 12 -13.43 -1.71 -4.91
N TYR A 13 -14.43 -2.53 -4.61
CA TYR A 13 -14.97 -3.51 -5.54
C TYR A 13 -16.27 -3.02 -6.14
N THR A 14 -16.35 -3.17 -7.46
CA THR A 14 -17.56 -3.00 -8.26
C THR A 14 -17.82 -4.34 -8.99
N PRO A 15 -19.00 -4.54 -9.62
CA PRO A 15 -19.31 -5.80 -10.30
C PRO A 15 -18.28 -6.24 -11.35
N HIS A 16 -17.50 -5.31 -11.91
CA HIS A 16 -16.55 -5.58 -12.99
C HIS A 16 -15.11 -5.17 -12.70
N HIS A 17 -14.88 -4.37 -11.66
CA HIS A 17 -13.56 -3.80 -11.41
C HIS A 17 -13.17 -3.86 -9.94
N ARG A 18 -11.89 -4.15 -9.71
CA ARG A 18 -11.18 -3.87 -8.47
C ARG A 18 -10.43 -2.56 -8.64
N ILE A 19 -10.72 -1.59 -7.80
CA ILE A 19 -10.18 -0.24 -7.88
C ILE A 19 -9.36 0.03 -6.64
N LYS A 20 -8.05 0.20 -6.77
CA LYS A 20 -7.17 0.66 -5.69
C LYS A 20 -6.97 2.16 -5.80
N GLY A 21 -6.95 2.88 -4.67
CA GLY A 21 -6.64 4.31 -4.70
C GLY A 21 -6.72 4.97 -3.32
N GLU A 22 -6.64 6.30 -3.31
CA GLU A 22 -6.70 7.13 -2.11
C GLU A 22 -8.04 7.87 -2.02
N VAL A 23 -8.68 7.79 -0.85
CA VAL A 23 -9.84 8.60 -0.51
C VAL A 23 -9.44 9.62 0.56
N HIS A 24 -9.88 10.86 0.37
CA HIS A 24 -9.61 11.94 1.32
C HIS A 24 -10.71 12.01 2.38
N LEU A 25 -10.35 11.66 3.61
CA LEU A 25 -11.19 11.74 4.79
C LEU A 25 -10.98 13.07 5.51
N TYR A 26 -12.04 13.60 6.12
CA TYR A 26 -11.88 14.64 7.14
C TYR A 26 -11.38 14.02 8.43
N GLU A 27 -10.60 14.77 9.19
CA GLU A 27 -10.08 14.37 10.50
C GLU A 27 -11.20 13.78 11.37
N ASN A 28 -10.99 12.59 11.93
CA ASN A 28 -11.94 11.77 12.71
C ASN A 28 -13.14 11.15 11.94
N SER A 29 -13.19 11.26 10.61
CA SER A 29 -14.19 10.55 9.81
C SER A 29 -13.77 9.11 9.56
N ARG A 30 -14.71 8.18 9.68
CA ARG A 30 -14.51 6.75 9.36
C ARG A 30 -14.90 6.46 7.93
N LEU A 31 -14.36 5.37 7.38
CA LEU A 31 -14.78 4.83 6.09
C LEU A 31 -16.31 4.61 6.02
N THR A 32 -16.90 4.16 7.13
CA THR A 32 -18.36 3.97 7.29
C THR A 32 -19.13 5.27 7.14
N ASP A 33 -18.57 6.39 7.60
CA ASP A 33 -19.21 7.70 7.53
C ASP A 33 -19.23 8.21 6.08
N ILE A 34 -18.20 7.89 5.29
CA ILE A 34 -18.21 8.18 3.86
C ILE A 34 -19.37 7.44 3.20
N LEU A 35 -19.53 6.15 3.47
CA LEU A 35 -20.56 5.31 2.83
C LEU A 35 -21.98 5.72 3.25
N ASN A 36 -22.14 6.16 4.49
CA ASN A 36 -23.45 6.50 5.08
C ASN A 36 -23.82 7.99 5.02
N ALA A 37 -22.90 8.89 4.64
CA ALA A 37 -23.20 10.32 4.54
C ALA A 37 -24.41 10.54 3.60
N ASP A 38 -25.49 11.08 4.16
CA ASP A 38 -26.83 11.20 3.58
C ASP A 38 -26.85 11.17 2.04
N THR A 39 -27.46 10.09 1.53
CA THR A 39 -27.68 9.73 0.13
C THR A 39 -28.42 10.77 -0.72
N ALA A 40 -28.66 11.98 -0.21
CA ALA A 40 -29.35 13.04 -0.92
C ALA A 40 -28.42 13.98 -1.72
N THR A 41 -27.09 14.02 -1.50
CA THR A 41 -26.23 15.03 -2.16
C THR A 41 -24.89 14.56 -2.72
N LYS A 42 -24.45 13.31 -2.50
CA LYS A 42 -23.14 12.82 -2.99
C LYS A 42 -23.22 11.39 -3.53
N ASP A 43 -23.81 11.21 -4.71
CA ASP A 43 -23.86 9.92 -5.42
C ASP A 43 -22.47 9.36 -5.78
N PHE A 44 -21.43 10.18 -5.72
CA PHE A 44 -20.08 9.82 -6.16
C PHE A 44 -19.06 9.84 -5.01
N LEU A 45 -18.11 8.90 -5.08
CA LEU A 45 -16.93 8.80 -4.25
C LEU A 45 -15.70 9.23 -5.06
N PRO A 46 -15.08 10.37 -4.75
CA PRO A 46 -13.84 10.78 -5.39
C PRO A 46 -12.67 9.95 -4.86
N VAL A 47 -11.87 9.40 -5.77
CA VAL A 47 -10.65 8.63 -5.49
C VAL A 47 -9.51 9.18 -6.34
N THR A 48 -8.32 9.28 -5.76
CA THR A 48 -7.09 9.73 -6.45
C THR A 48 -6.03 8.63 -6.49
N ASN A 49 -5.01 8.78 -7.35
CA ASN A 49 -3.93 7.79 -7.52
C ASN A 49 -4.50 6.37 -7.76
N VAL A 50 -5.38 6.29 -8.76
CA VAL A 50 -6.26 5.15 -8.93
C VAL A 50 -5.66 4.14 -9.88
N SER A 51 -5.67 2.88 -9.48
CA SER A 51 -5.38 1.73 -10.34
C SER A 51 -6.66 0.90 -10.48
N VAL A 52 -7.19 0.81 -11.69
CA VAL A 52 -8.40 0.08 -12.03
C VAL A 52 -8.00 -1.24 -12.69
N THR A 53 -8.34 -2.36 -12.06
CA THR A 53 -8.19 -3.70 -12.64
C THR A 53 -9.56 -4.23 -13.06
N ASP A 54 -9.74 -4.59 -14.33
CA ASP A 54 -10.93 -5.33 -14.78
C ASP A 54 -10.84 -6.78 -14.29
N LEU A 55 -11.91 -7.26 -13.66
CA LEU A 55 -11.95 -8.58 -13.04
C LEU A 55 -12.00 -9.73 -14.07
N ARG A 56 -12.40 -9.46 -15.31
CA ARG A 56 -12.60 -10.46 -16.37
C ARG A 56 -11.30 -10.79 -17.08
N ASP A 57 -10.53 -9.77 -17.46
CA ASP A 57 -9.30 -9.94 -18.25
C ASP A 57 -8.01 -9.57 -17.49
N GLN A 58 -8.13 -9.10 -16.25
CA GLN A 58 -7.01 -8.68 -15.39
C GLN A 58 -6.20 -7.50 -15.95
N SER A 59 -6.71 -6.82 -16.98
CA SER A 59 -6.11 -5.59 -17.49
C SER A 59 -6.16 -4.52 -16.40
N THR A 60 -5.07 -3.75 -16.27
CA THR A 60 -4.94 -2.70 -15.25
C THR A 60 -4.61 -1.37 -15.90
N SER A 61 -5.30 -0.32 -15.50
CA SER A 61 -5.11 1.06 -15.96
C SER A 61 -4.93 2.01 -14.80
N GLU A 62 -3.96 2.92 -14.92
CA GLU A 62 -3.71 3.95 -13.91
C GLU A 62 -4.32 5.29 -14.33
N VAL A 63 -5.05 5.92 -13.41
CA VAL A 63 -5.66 7.24 -13.61
C VAL A 63 -5.46 8.10 -12.37
N GLY A 64 -5.15 9.38 -12.56
CA GLY A 64 -4.89 10.29 -11.43
C GLY A 64 -6.12 10.56 -10.56
N PHE A 65 -7.32 10.47 -11.14
CA PHE A 65 -8.58 10.74 -10.46
C PHE A 65 -9.70 9.91 -11.07
N LEU A 66 -10.59 9.38 -10.21
CA LEU A 66 -11.80 8.69 -10.59
C LEU A 66 -12.95 9.10 -9.66
N SER A 67 -14.10 9.41 -10.25
CA SER A 67 -15.34 9.67 -9.51
C SER A 67 -16.24 8.44 -9.64
N ILE A 68 -16.35 7.65 -8.57
CA ILE A 68 -17.04 6.35 -8.59
C ILE A 68 -18.46 6.53 -8.09
N ASN A 69 -19.46 6.13 -8.87
CA ASN A 69 -20.84 6.14 -8.40
C ASN A 69 -21.01 5.07 -7.31
N ARG A 70 -21.45 5.50 -6.13
CA ARG A 70 -21.59 4.68 -4.91
C ARG A 70 -22.58 3.53 -5.07
N LYS A 71 -23.56 3.66 -5.98
CA LYS A 71 -24.53 2.60 -6.29
C LYS A 71 -23.89 1.35 -6.90
N PHE A 72 -22.69 1.47 -7.47
CA PHE A 72 -21.92 0.35 -8.02
C PHE A 72 -20.84 -0.16 -7.10
N ILE A 73 -20.71 0.41 -5.89
CA ILE A 73 -19.73 -0.05 -4.90
C ILE A 73 -20.37 -1.19 -4.11
N GLU A 74 -19.79 -2.38 -4.22
CA GLU A 74 -20.23 -3.56 -3.47
C GLU A 74 -19.47 -3.71 -2.16
N LEU A 75 -18.18 -3.34 -2.16
CA LEU A 75 -17.32 -3.46 -1.00
C LEU A 75 -16.22 -2.39 -1.03
N VAL A 76 -15.92 -1.83 0.14
CA VAL A 76 -14.73 -0.98 0.33
C VAL A 76 -13.94 -1.54 1.50
N LEU A 77 -12.66 -1.79 1.26
CA LEU A 77 -11.70 -2.26 2.24
C LEU A 77 -10.55 -1.27 2.35
N GLU A 78 -9.94 -1.20 3.52
CA GLU A 78 -8.64 -0.58 3.67
C GLU A 78 -7.58 -1.46 2.99
N ASP A 79 -6.69 -0.86 2.19
CA ASP A 79 -5.59 -1.59 1.58
C ASP A 79 -4.50 -1.81 2.63
N ASP A 80 -4.67 -2.85 3.47
CA ASP A 80 -3.80 -3.09 4.62
C ASP A 80 -2.32 -3.25 4.23
N GLU A 81 -2.08 -3.92 3.10
CA GLU A 81 -0.76 -4.06 2.51
C GLU A 81 -0.15 -2.68 2.21
N ALA A 82 -0.85 -1.84 1.46
CA ALA A 82 -0.34 -0.54 1.06
C ALA A 82 -0.20 0.42 2.25
N ILE A 83 -1.15 0.40 3.20
CA ILE A 83 -1.10 1.19 4.43
C ILE A 83 0.10 0.78 5.28
N ALA A 84 0.30 -0.52 5.49
CA ALA A 84 1.43 -1.02 6.26
C ALA A 84 2.77 -0.66 5.59
N LEU A 85 2.85 -0.77 4.27
CA LEU A 85 4.06 -0.44 3.52
C LEU A 85 4.39 1.06 3.59
N ASP A 86 3.41 1.94 3.44
CA ASP A 86 3.59 3.39 3.57
C ASP A 86 4.07 3.77 4.97
N LYS A 87 3.45 3.20 6.01
CA LYS A 87 3.89 3.42 7.40
C LYS A 87 5.30 2.93 7.64
N ALA A 88 5.69 1.79 7.05
CA ALA A 88 7.06 1.30 7.13
C ALA A 88 8.06 2.29 6.51
N LYS A 89 7.77 2.78 5.29
CA LYS A 89 8.57 3.79 4.58
C LYS A 89 8.70 5.07 5.40
N GLU A 90 7.60 5.55 5.98
CA GLU A 90 7.59 6.74 6.83
C GLU A 90 8.47 6.57 8.09
N MET A 91 8.36 5.43 8.78
CA MET A 91 9.17 5.16 9.97
C MET A 91 10.66 4.98 9.62
N ILE A 92 10.97 4.42 8.46
CA ILE A 92 12.34 4.35 7.93
C ILE A 92 12.91 5.76 7.72
N ALA A 93 12.14 6.66 7.10
CA ALA A 93 12.56 8.05 6.89
C ALA A 93 12.83 8.77 8.23
N LYS A 94 12.06 8.44 9.27
CA LYS A 94 12.26 8.91 10.65
C LYS A 94 13.36 8.16 11.41
N ARG A 95 14.06 7.21 10.78
CA ARG A 95 15.08 6.32 11.36
C ARG A 95 14.59 5.47 12.55
N LYS A 96 13.27 5.26 12.66
CA LYS A 96 12.61 4.46 13.69
C LYS A 96 12.50 3.00 13.23
N PHE A 97 13.64 2.31 13.14
CA PHE A 97 13.71 1.01 12.46
C PHE A 97 12.93 -0.12 13.16
N THR A 98 12.80 -0.10 14.49
CA THR A 98 11.99 -1.10 15.21
C THR A 98 10.49 -0.95 14.93
N GLU A 99 9.99 0.29 14.88
CA GLU A 99 8.59 0.58 14.50
C GLU A 99 8.37 0.24 13.02
N ALA A 100 9.32 0.63 12.15
CA ALA A 100 9.28 0.29 10.74
C ALA A 100 9.24 -1.23 10.50
N LEU A 101 9.99 -2.00 11.27
CA LEU A 101 10.00 -3.46 11.16
C LEU A 101 8.63 -4.07 11.45
N GLN A 102 7.88 -3.54 12.43
CA GLN A 102 6.52 -4.00 12.72
C GLN A 102 5.59 -3.78 11.53
N PHE A 103 5.64 -2.59 10.92
CA PHE A 103 4.85 -2.27 9.74
C PHE A 103 5.27 -3.06 8.49
N ALA A 104 6.58 -3.19 8.24
CA ALA A 104 7.10 -3.98 7.12
C ALA A 104 6.72 -5.47 7.26
N THR A 105 6.73 -6.00 8.49
CA THR A 105 6.25 -7.37 8.78
C THR A 105 4.77 -7.51 8.44
N ARG A 106 3.94 -6.51 8.80
CA ARG A 106 2.51 -6.50 8.45
C ARG A 106 2.31 -6.45 6.93
N ALA A 107 3.07 -5.63 6.21
CA ALA A 107 3.01 -5.55 4.76
C ALA A 107 3.31 -6.90 4.08
N VAL A 108 4.39 -7.58 4.51
CA VAL A 108 4.74 -8.93 4.01
C VAL A 108 3.69 -9.97 4.36
N LYS A 109 3.04 -9.88 5.53
CA LYS A 109 1.95 -10.80 5.91
C LYS A 109 0.68 -10.55 5.09
N ALA A 110 0.35 -9.30 4.82
CA ALA A 110 -0.81 -8.92 4.01
C ALA A 110 -0.65 -9.35 2.55
N SER A 111 0.56 -9.24 2.00
CA SER A 111 0.87 -9.63 0.63
C SER A 111 2.25 -10.29 0.52
N PRO A 112 2.32 -11.64 0.70
CA PRO A 112 3.57 -12.37 0.66
C PRO A 112 4.29 -12.34 -0.70
N SER A 113 3.59 -11.93 -1.77
CA SER A 113 4.13 -11.81 -3.13
C SER A 113 4.57 -10.40 -3.51
N ASN A 114 4.46 -9.41 -2.62
CA ASN A 114 4.90 -8.06 -2.91
C ASN A 114 6.43 -7.93 -2.72
N ALA A 115 7.16 -7.79 -3.83
CA ALA A 115 8.60 -7.67 -3.83
C ALA A 115 9.10 -6.44 -3.04
N GLU A 116 8.43 -5.30 -3.20
CA GLU A 116 8.76 -4.06 -2.50
C GLU A 116 8.60 -4.21 -0.97
N ALA A 117 7.54 -4.89 -0.51
CA ALA A 117 7.33 -5.17 0.91
C ALA A 117 8.48 -6.02 1.49
N HIS A 118 8.94 -7.04 0.77
CA HIS A 118 10.10 -7.85 1.16
C HIS A 118 11.40 -7.05 1.20
N TYR A 119 11.60 -6.11 0.27
CA TYR A 119 12.75 -5.20 0.30
C TYR A 119 12.76 -4.34 1.57
N TYR A 120 11.67 -3.64 1.89
CA TYR A 120 11.62 -2.81 3.09
C TYR A 120 11.68 -3.63 4.39
N TYR A 121 11.15 -4.85 4.38
CA TYR A 121 11.31 -5.78 5.49
C TYR A 121 12.79 -6.15 5.69
N GLY A 122 13.51 -6.53 4.62
CA GLY A 122 14.94 -6.81 4.67
C GLY A 122 15.77 -5.61 5.11
N PHE A 123 15.43 -4.41 4.62
CA PHE A 123 16.07 -3.17 5.04
C PHE A 123 15.90 -2.92 6.54
N CYS A 124 14.69 -3.09 7.07
CA CYS A 124 14.44 -2.93 8.50
C CYS A 124 15.22 -3.95 9.33
N LEU A 125 15.23 -5.23 8.91
CA LEU A 125 15.99 -6.29 9.59
C LEU A 125 17.48 -5.97 9.65
N ALA A 126 18.06 -5.48 8.56
CA ALA A 126 19.47 -5.07 8.51
C ALA A 126 19.74 -3.93 9.50
N LYS A 127 18.85 -2.93 9.58
CA LYS A 127 18.97 -1.81 10.52
C LYS A 127 18.72 -2.21 11.98
N THR A 128 18.02 -3.30 12.23
CA THR A 128 17.84 -3.90 13.56
C THR A 128 18.81 -5.04 13.84
N ASN A 129 19.89 -5.16 13.04
CA ASN A 129 20.99 -6.10 13.21
C ASN A 129 20.66 -7.60 13.01
N ASP A 130 19.50 -7.93 12.42
CA ASP A 130 19.20 -9.28 11.94
C ASP A 130 19.65 -9.44 10.49
N LEU A 131 20.96 -9.57 10.30
CA LEU A 131 21.58 -9.65 8.97
C LEU A 131 21.19 -10.93 8.22
N LYS A 132 20.95 -12.03 8.94
CA LYS A 132 20.52 -13.30 8.34
C LYS A 132 19.11 -13.20 7.79
N GLY A 133 18.19 -12.65 8.58
CA GLY A 133 16.82 -12.38 8.14
C GLY A 133 16.80 -11.37 6.99
N ALA A 134 17.60 -10.32 7.06
CA ALA A 134 17.71 -9.31 6.01
C ALA A 134 18.10 -9.92 4.66
N ARG A 135 19.13 -10.76 4.64
CA ARG A 135 19.58 -11.47 3.44
C ARG A 135 18.44 -12.30 2.83
N ALA A 136 17.76 -13.10 3.65
CA ALA A 136 16.65 -13.93 3.18
C ALA A 136 15.50 -13.11 2.59
N ALA A 137 15.18 -11.95 3.18
CA ALA A 137 14.16 -11.04 2.70
C ALA A 137 14.54 -10.39 1.36
N PHE A 138 15.77 -9.93 1.20
CA PHE A 138 16.24 -9.38 -0.08
C PHE A 138 16.29 -10.43 -1.19
N GLU A 139 16.74 -11.65 -0.90
CA GLU A 139 16.69 -12.76 -1.86
C GLU A 139 15.24 -13.09 -2.26
N LYS A 140 14.29 -13.00 -1.32
CA LYS A 140 12.87 -13.17 -1.60
C LYS A 140 12.32 -12.04 -2.47
N CYS A 141 12.69 -10.79 -2.19
CA CYS A 141 12.36 -9.63 -3.03
C CYS A 141 12.75 -9.89 -4.49
N LEU A 142 14.01 -10.24 -4.76
CA LEU A 142 14.51 -10.48 -6.12
C LEU A 142 13.79 -11.64 -6.84
N LYS A 143 13.41 -12.70 -6.11
CA LYS A 143 12.63 -13.81 -6.67
C LYS A 143 11.21 -13.41 -7.09
N LEU A 144 10.67 -12.33 -6.53
CA LEU A 144 9.31 -11.85 -6.81
C LEU A 144 9.21 -10.88 -7.99
N ARG A 145 10.30 -10.74 -8.78
CA ARG A 145 10.37 -9.86 -9.95
C ARG A 145 10.03 -8.40 -9.59
N PRO A 146 10.85 -7.76 -8.74
CA PRO A 146 10.65 -6.37 -8.37
C PRO A 146 10.82 -5.44 -9.57
N GLU A 147 10.26 -4.24 -9.46
CA GLU A 147 10.60 -3.13 -10.34
C GLU A 147 12.12 -2.89 -10.36
N PRO A 148 12.71 -2.42 -11.48
CA PRO A 148 14.17 -2.30 -11.63
C PRO A 148 14.87 -1.52 -10.51
N ALA A 149 14.24 -0.45 -9.99
CA ALA A 149 14.80 0.35 -8.91
C ALA A 149 14.91 -0.45 -7.59
N ILE A 150 13.86 -1.21 -7.25
CA ILE A 150 13.84 -2.06 -6.05
C ILE A 150 14.79 -3.24 -6.22
N ALA A 151 14.88 -3.81 -7.43
CA ALA A 151 15.83 -4.87 -7.75
C ALA A 151 17.27 -4.43 -7.47
N HIS A 152 17.67 -3.30 -8.02
CA HIS A 152 19.02 -2.76 -7.86
C HIS A 152 19.36 -2.50 -6.39
N GLN A 153 18.45 -1.87 -5.64
CA GLN A 153 18.65 -1.63 -4.20
C GLN A 153 18.79 -2.93 -3.39
N ALA A 154 18.02 -3.96 -3.73
CA ALA A 154 18.11 -5.26 -3.06
C ALA A 154 19.43 -5.98 -3.37
N GLU A 155 19.94 -5.87 -4.59
CA GLU A 155 21.24 -6.43 -4.99
C GLU A 155 22.40 -5.74 -4.26
N GLU A 156 22.40 -4.40 -4.22
CA GLU A 156 23.38 -3.62 -3.46
C GLU A 156 23.39 -4.02 -1.98
N ALA A 157 22.20 -4.14 -1.38
CA ALA A 157 22.06 -4.54 0.01
C ALA A 157 22.63 -5.95 0.25
N LEU A 158 22.35 -6.91 -0.64
CA LEU A 158 22.90 -8.27 -0.54
C LEU A 158 24.43 -8.29 -0.64
N HIS A 159 25.00 -7.47 -1.52
CA HIS A 159 26.45 -7.36 -1.65
C HIS A 159 27.09 -6.84 -0.37
N THR A 160 26.54 -5.78 0.23
CA THR A 160 27.05 -5.21 1.50
C THR A 160 26.91 -6.14 2.71
N LEU A 161 25.95 -7.07 2.69
CA LEU A 161 25.76 -8.07 3.75
C LEU A 161 26.68 -9.29 3.59
N GLY A 162 27.20 -9.53 2.39
CA GLY A 162 28.10 -10.65 2.07
C GLY A 162 29.58 -10.30 2.13
N SER A 163 29.93 -9.01 2.08
CA SER A 163 31.28 -8.46 2.26
C SER A 163 31.64 -8.29 3.73
#